data_AF-A0A7C5QCK7-F1
#
_entry.id   AF-A0A7C5QCK7-F1
#
_cell.length_a   1.000
_cell.length_b   1.000
_cell.length_c   1.000
_cell.angle_alpha   90.00
_cell.angle_beta   90.00
_cell.angle_gamma   90.00
#
_symmetry.space_group_name_H-M   'P 1'
#
loop_
_entity.id
_entity.type
_entity.pdbx_description
1 polymer ?
#
loop_
_entity_poly.entity_id
_entity_poly.type
_entity_poly.pdbx_seq_one_letter_code
_entity_poly.pdbx_strand_id
1 'polypeptide(L)'
;MTDQWIIYGLAVATAGLASLTLVLYWFVVCVTLYLHGAKFPTGLMPWRYFRDLRDYKEIRLAKGRSPTLYYVAIILTWTTLALSLVLAGLLWQYYSQTTPSQRRPW
;
A
#
# COMPACT_ATOMS: atom_id res chain seq x y z
N MET A 1 4.86 -1.37 28.88
CA MET A 1 3.75 -0.45 28.49
C MET A 1 4.06 0.31 27.20
N THR A 2 5.31 0.67 26.92
CA THR A 2 5.75 1.41 25.72
C THR A 2 5.58 0.66 24.39
N ASP A 3 5.77 -0.67 24.36
CA ASP A 3 5.80 -1.43 23.10
C ASP A 3 4.42 -1.55 22.41
N GLN A 4 3.34 -1.62 23.18
CA GLN A 4 1.98 -1.67 22.61
C GLN A 4 1.62 -0.37 21.89
N TRP A 5 1.95 0.79 22.45
CA TRP A 5 1.68 2.09 21.82
C TRP A 5 2.46 2.27 20.52
N ILE A 6 3.68 1.73 20.46
CA ILE A 6 4.48 1.73 19.22
C ILE A 6 3.76 0.89 18.15
N ILE A 7 3.28 -0.32 18.48
CA ILE A 7 2.55 -1.17 17.54
C ILE A 7 1.26 -0.49 17.05
N TYR A 8 0.48 0.12 17.96
CA TYR A 8 -0.73 0.86 17.57
C TYR A 8 -0.42 2.07 16.70
N GLY A 9 0.59 2.87 17.06
CA GLY A 9 1.02 4.01 16.25
C GLY A 9 1.47 3.58 14.85
N LEU A 10 2.23 2.49 14.76
CA LEU A 10 2.68 1.94 13.49
C LEU A 10 1.49 1.38 12.67
N ALA A 11 0.53 0.70 13.31
CA ALA A 11 -0.67 0.20 12.66
C ALA A 11 -1.53 1.33 12.08
N VAL A 12 -1.74 2.40 12.84
CA VAL A 12 -2.48 3.59 12.39
C VAL A 12 -1.74 4.29 11.24
N ALA A 13 -0.42 4.46 11.35
CA ALA A 13 0.38 5.04 10.27
C ALA A 13 0.28 4.19 8.99
N THR A 14 0.40 2.87 9.11
CA THR A 14 0.32 1.95 7.97
C THR A 14 -1.06 1.98 7.32
N ALA A 15 -2.14 1.98 8.12
CA ALA A 15 -3.51 2.09 7.61
C ALA A 15 -3.78 3.44 6.94
N GLY A 16 -3.26 4.53 7.50
CA GLY A 16 -3.36 5.87 6.93
C GLY A 16 -2.64 5.97 5.58
N LEU A 17 -1.40 5.46 5.52
CA LEU A 17 -0.60 5.40 4.28
C LEU A 17 -1.25 4.51 3.21
N ALA A 18 -1.79 3.35 3.59
CA ALA A 18 -2.51 2.47 2.67
C ALA A 18 -3.75 3.18 2.10
N SER A 19 -4.53 3.83 2.96
CA SER A 19 -5.72 4.59 2.56
C SER A 19 -5.37 5.74 1.62
N LEU A 20 -4.33 6.52 1.95
CA LEU A 20 -3.85 7.61 1.10
C LEU A 20 -3.39 7.11 -0.27
N THR A 21 -2.65 5.99 -0.30
CA THR A 21 -2.18 5.35 -1.54
C THR A 21 -3.36 4.93 -2.41
N LEU A 22 -4.39 4.34 -1.79
CA LEU A 22 -5.58 3.85 -2.48
C LEU A 22 -6.43 5.01 -3.03
N VAL A 23 -6.60 6.09 -2.26
CA VAL A 23 -7.27 7.32 -2.71
C VAL A 23 -6.51 7.98 -3.87
N LEU A 24 -5.18 8.11 -3.76
CA LEU A 24 -4.34 8.63 -4.83
C LEU A 24 -4.48 7.81 -6.11
N TYR A 25 -4.42 6.49 -5.99
CA TYR A 25 -4.57 5.59 -7.13
C TYR A 25 -5.96 5.70 -7.77
N TRP A 26 -7.03 5.74 -6.97
CA TRP A 26 -8.39 5.83 -7.49
C TRP A 26 -8.67 7.18 -8.15
N PHE A 27 -8.37 8.30 -7.48
CA PHE A 27 -8.69 9.63 -7.98
C PHE A 27 -7.75 10.15 -9.06
N VAL A 28 -6.49 9.72 -9.07
CA VAL A 28 -5.52 10.21 -10.06
C VAL A 28 -5.36 9.22 -11.20
N VAL A 29 -4.96 7.99 -10.89
CA VAL A 29 -4.59 6.99 -11.90
C VAL A 29 -5.84 6.45 -12.59
N CYS A 30 -6.85 5.99 -11.83
CA CYS A 30 -8.06 5.42 -12.42
C CYS A 30 -8.86 6.48 -13.17
N VAL A 31 -9.09 7.67 -12.60
CA VAL A 31 -9.80 8.76 -13.32
C VAL A 31 -9.09 9.10 -14.63
N THR A 32 -7.76 9.23 -14.63
CA THR A 32 -7.01 9.52 -15.87
C THR A 32 -7.17 8.41 -16.90
N LEU A 33 -7.14 7.14 -16.48
CA LEU A 33 -7.33 5.99 -17.36
C LEU A 33 -8.77 5.92 -17.91
N TYR A 34 -9.80 6.13 -17.07
CA TYR A 34 -11.21 6.18 -17.49
C TYR A 34 -11.45 7.30 -18.50
N LEU A 35 -10.85 8.49 -18.29
CA LEU A 35 -10.92 9.60 -19.25
C LEU A 35 -10.27 9.28 -20.61
N HIS A 36 -9.40 8.27 -20.69
CA HIS A 36 -8.77 7.82 -21.93
C HIS A 36 -9.37 6.50 -22.47
N GLY A 37 -10.55 6.13 -22.00
CA GLY A 37 -11.30 4.98 -22.54
C GLY A 37 -10.96 3.62 -21.92
N ALA A 38 -10.27 3.59 -20.78
CA ALA A 38 -10.08 2.34 -20.04
C ALA A 38 -11.44 1.82 -19.54
N LYS A 39 -11.74 0.55 -19.84
CA LYS A 39 -12.96 -0.13 -19.38
C LYS A 39 -12.74 -0.80 -18.02
N PHE A 40 -13.83 -1.03 -17.29
CA PHE A 40 -13.84 -1.82 -16.06
C PHE A 40 -13.22 -3.22 -16.31
N PRO A 41 -12.38 -3.80 -15.44
CA PRO A 41 -12.13 -3.50 -14.02
C PRO A 41 -10.78 -2.78 -13.77
N THR A 42 -10.57 -1.64 -14.40
CA THR A 42 -9.39 -0.79 -14.14
C THR A 42 -9.52 -0.18 -12.74
N GLY A 43 -8.53 -0.39 -11.87
CA GLY A 43 -8.55 0.08 -10.47
C GLY A 43 -8.95 -0.92 -9.38
N LEU A 44 -9.55 -2.06 -9.74
CA LEU A 44 -10.09 -3.02 -8.75
C LEU A 44 -9.21 -4.24 -8.50
N MET A 45 -8.28 -4.52 -9.42
CA MET A 45 -7.46 -5.71 -9.38
C MET A 45 -6.05 -5.36 -8.89
N PRO A 46 -5.62 -5.83 -7.70
CA PRO A 46 -4.32 -5.48 -7.15
C PRO A 46 -3.15 -5.94 -8.02
N TRP A 47 -3.30 -7.03 -8.78
CA TRP A 47 -2.29 -7.48 -9.76
C TRP A 47 -2.18 -6.57 -10.99
N ARG A 48 -3.20 -5.76 -11.30
CA ARG A 48 -3.16 -4.78 -12.39
C ARG A 48 -2.58 -3.43 -11.96
N TYR A 49 -2.41 -3.18 -10.66
CA TYR A 49 -1.92 -1.92 -10.11
C TYR A 49 -0.66 -1.40 -10.82
N PHE A 50 0.36 -2.25 -10.97
CA PHE A 50 1.61 -1.88 -11.65
C PHE A 50 1.45 -1.63 -13.15
N ARG A 51 0.54 -2.37 -13.80
CA ARG A 51 0.24 -2.18 -15.23
C ARG A 51 -0.49 -0.86 -15.45
N ASP A 52 -1.52 -0.60 -14.65
CA ASP A 52 -2.31 0.64 -14.71
C ASP A 52 -1.43 1.88 -14.40
N LEU A 53 -0.47 1.76 -13.46
CA LEU A 53 0.54 2.80 -13.21
C LEU A 53 1.45 3.04 -14.42
N ARG A 54 1.90 1.98 -15.09
CA ARG A 54 2.75 2.09 -16.29
C ARG A 54 2.00 2.79 -17.41
N ASP A 55 0.76 2.39 -17.66
CA ASP A 55 -0.09 2.99 -18.69
C ASP A 55 -0.35 4.48 -18.37
N TYR A 56 -0.59 4.82 -17.10
CA TYR A 56 -0.70 6.22 -16.67
C TYR A 56 0.58 7.03 -16.95
N LYS A 57 1.77 6.46 -16.69
CA LYS A 57 3.05 7.10 -17.01
C LYS A 57 3.17 7.34 -18.51
N GLU A 58 2.87 6.34 -19.33
CA GLU A 58 2.92 6.44 -20.79
C GLU A 58 1.98 7.53 -21.32
N ILE A 59 0.74 7.59 -20.82
CA ILE A 59 -0.25 8.64 -21.17
C ILE A 59 0.26 10.03 -20.76
N ARG A 60 0.84 10.18 -19.57
CA ARG A 60 1.36 11.47 -19.08
C ARG A 60 2.58 11.94 -19.88
N LEU A 61 3.49 11.02 -20.20
CA LEU A 61 4.65 11.29 -21.04
C LEU A 61 4.23 11.68 -22.47
N ALA A 62 3.25 10.98 -23.05
CA ALA A 62 2.71 11.32 -24.37
C ALA A 62 2.08 12.72 -24.42
N LYS A 63 1.55 13.22 -23.30
CA LYS A 63 1.01 14.59 -23.16
C LYS A 63 2.04 15.62 -22.72
N GLY A 64 3.32 15.26 -22.63
CA GLY A 64 4.38 16.15 -22.13
C GLY A 64 4.20 16.61 -20.68
N ARG A 65 3.37 15.91 -19.89
CA ARG A 65 3.13 16.22 -18.47
C ARG A 65 4.09 15.44 -17.58
N SER A 66 4.45 16.04 -16.45
CA SER A 66 5.33 15.37 -15.49
C SER A 66 4.72 14.07 -14.93
N PRO A 67 5.50 12.96 -14.90
CA PRO A 67 5.13 11.72 -14.24
C PRO A 67 5.32 11.74 -12.72
N THR A 68 5.43 12.91 -12.06
CA THR A 68 5.66 13.02 -10.60
C THR A 68 4.70 12.14 -9.78
N LEU A 69 3.40 12.16 -10.10
CA LEU A 69 2.39 11.38 -9.37
C LEU A 69 2.56 9.86 -9.51
N TYR A 70 3.14 9.39 -10.61
CA TYR A 70 3.50 7.97 -10.78
C TYR A 70 4.60 7.58 -9.78
N TYR A 71 5.65 8.39 -9.66
CA TYR A 71 6.74 8.13 -8.72
C TYR A 71 6.28 8.24 -7.27
N VAL A 72 5.44 9.22 -6.94
CA VAL A 72 4.84 9.36 -5.61
C VAL A 72 4.03 8.12 -5.26
N ALA A 73 3.13 7.65 -6.15
CA ALA A 73 2.33 6.46 -5.90
C ALA A 73 3.20 5.21 -5.72
N ILE A 74 4.24 5.02 -6.54
CA ILE A 74 5.18 3.90 -6.40
C ILE A 74 5.91 3.96 -5.05
N ILE A 75 6.49 5.09 -4.70
CA ILE A 75 7.22 5.25 -3.44
C ILE A 75 6.29 4.96 -2.26
N LEU A 76 5.08 5.54 -2.25
CA LEU A 76 4.08 5.28 -1.21
C LEU A 76 3.69 3.80 -1.10
N THR A 77 3.58 3.11 -2.23
CA THR A 77 3.23 1.67 -2.23
C THR A 77 4.35 0.86 -1.58
N TRP A 78 5.60 1.11 -1.96
CA TRP A 78 6.75 0.41 -1.40
C TRP A 78 6.97 0.73 0.06
N THR A 79 6.81 1.98 0.48
CA THR A 79 6.90 2.34 1.91
C THR A 79 5.78 1.71 2.72
N THR A 80 4.56 1.65 2.20
CA THR A 80 3.42 0.97 2.85
C THR A 80 3.68 -0.53 2.99
N LEU A 81 4.22 -1.18 1.96
CA LEU A 81 4.62 -2.60 2.02
C LEU A 81 5.72 -2.83 3.06
N ALA A 82 6.76 -1.99 3.06
CA ALA A 82 7.85 -2.09 4.04
C ALA A 82 7.34 -1.91 5.48
N LEU A 83 6.48 -0.91 5.72
CA LEU A 83 5.85 -0.71 7.03
C LEU A 83 4.96 -1.88 7.44
N SER A 84 4.20 -2.45 6.49
CA SER A 84 3.36 -3.62 6.74
C SER A 84 4.19 -4.84 7.14
N LEU A 85 5.35 -5.05 6.52
CA LEU A 85 6.28 -6.13 6.88
C LEU A 85 6.89 -5.93 8.27
N VAL A 86 7.31 -4.71 8.59
CA VAL A 86 7.82 -4.37 9.93
C VAL A 86 6.73 -4.59 10.98
N LEU A 87 5.51 -4.12 10.72
CA LEU A 87 4.36 -4.33 11.59
C LEU A 87 4.06 -5.82 11.79
N ALA A 88 4.07 -6.61 10.72
CA ALA A 88 3.86 -8.06 10.79
C ALA A 88 4.94 -8.75 11.63
N GLY A 89 6.20 -8.34 11.48
CA GLY A 89 7.32 -8.85 12.28
C GLY A 89 7.17 -8.52 13.77
N LEU A 90 6.81 -7.27 14.09
CA LEU A 90 6.56 -6.85 15.48
C LEU A 90 5.35 -7.56 16.08
N LEU A 91 4.27 -7.73 15.32
CA LEU A 91 3.10 -8.49 15.76
C LEU A 91 3.45 -9.95 16.00
N TRP A 92 4.22 -10.59 15.11
CA TRP A 92 4.68 -11.96 15.29
C TRP A 92 5.52 -12.12 16.56
N GLN A 93 6.45 -11.20 16.81
CA GLN A 93 7.24 -11.18 18.06
C GLN A 93 6.36 -10.97 19.28
N TYR A 94 5.42 -10.03 19.22
CA TYR A 94 4.49 -9.75 20.30
C TYR A 94 3.61 -10.98 20.64
N TYR A 95 3.05 -11.65 19.63
CA TYR A 95 2.24 -12.85 19.80
C TYR A 95 3.07 -14.05 20.31
N SER A 96 4.29 -14.24 19.80
CA SER A 96 5.15 -15.34 20.25
C SER A 96 5.63 -15.20 21.70
N GLN A 97 5.71 -13.97 22.23
CA GLN A 97 6.02 -13.73 23.65
C GLN A 97 4.78 -13.80 24.56
N THR A 98 3.60 -13.42 24.06
CA THR A 98 2.35 -13.41 24.83
C THR A 98 1.63 -14.76 24.84
N THR A 99 2.01 -15.69 23.97
CA THR A 99 1.58 -17.08 24.06
C THR A 99 2.53 -17.82 25.00
N PRO A 100 2.19 -18.04 26.30
CA PRO A 100 2.99 -18.94 27.10
C PRO A 100 2.97 -20.28 26.37
N SER A 101 4.15 -20.81 26.08
CA SER A 101 4.34 -22.19 25.64
C SER A 101 3.21 -23.04 26.22
N GLN A 102 2.33 -23.52 25.35
CA GLN A 102 1.44 -24.60 25.70
C GLN A 102 2.41 -25.76 25.97
N ARG A 103 2.91 -25.83 27.22
CA ARG A 103 3.60 -26.99 27.76
C ARG A 103 2.67 -28.13 27.45
N ARG A 104 3.04 -28.95 26.48
CA ARG A 104 2.52 -30.31 26.42
C ARG A 104 3.42 -31.11 27.36
N PRO A 105 2.95 -31.49 28.57
CA PRO A 105 3.57 -32.55 29.31
C PRO A 105 3.11 -33.88 28.70
N TRP A 106 3.78 -34.30 27.65
CA TRP A 106 3.90 -35.72 27.31
C TRP A 106 5.17 -35.92 26.50
#